data_AF-A0A0Q6GQD4-F1
#
_entry.id   AF-A0A0Q6GQD4-F1
#
_cell.length_a   1.000
_cell.length_b   1.000
_cell.length_c   1.000
_cell.angle_alpha   90.00
_cell.angle_beta   90.00
_cell.angle_gamma   90.00
#
_symmetry.space_group_name_H-M   'P 1'
#
loop_
_entity.id
_entity.type
_entity.pdbx_description
1 polymer ?
#
loop_
_entity_poly.entity_id
_entity_poly.type
_entity_poly.pdbx_seq_one_letter_code
_entity_poly.pdbx_strand_id
1 'polypeptide(L)'
;MTPTTSSDLDQATLRQAYGTFPSGVVAIAARIDDVPVGLAASSFVSVSLDPPLVAVCIQNTSTTWPKFTGAAHIGISVLGEAHDVAARSLAAKTGDRFAGLTIETTPEGAIFIDGASAWLDTTIEQEIPAGDHAIVLLRINALEVHSGVDPIVFQGSKFRKLVVEHH
;
A
#
# COMPACT_ATOMS: atom_id res chain seq x y z
N MET A 1 14.53 14.81 28.33
CA MET A 1 14.65 14.82 26.86
C MET A 1 13.71 15.89 26.35
N THR A 2 14.24 16.97 25.76
CA THR A 2 13.40 18.10 25.32
C THR A 2 12.86 17.78 23.93
N PRO A 3 11.55 17.93 23.67
CA PRO A 3 10.99 17.76 22.33
C PRO A 3 11.66 18.70 21.33
N THR A 4 11.99 18.18 20.15
CA THR A 4 12.54 18.95 19.04
C THR A 4 11.58 20.10 18.67
N THR A 5 12.05 21.34 18.66
CA THR A 5 11.24 22.51 18.30
C THR A 5 11.14 22.67 16.78
N SER A 6 10.14 23.42 16.28
CA SER A 6 9.82 23.58 14.85
C SER A 6 11.01 23.93 13.92
N SER A 7 12.08 24.53 14.44
CA SER A 7 13.29 24.87 13.68
C SER A 7 14.13 23.65 13.25
N ASP A 8 13.92 22.50 13.89
CA ASP A 8 14.75 21.29 13.74
C ASP A 8 13.95 20.13 13.09
N LEU A 9 12.77 20.41 12.53
CA LEU A 9 11.93 19.45 11.81
C LEU A 9 12.37 19.28 10.35
N ASP A 10 13.65 18.96 10.13
CA ASP A 10 14.13 18.64 8.78
C ASP A 10 13.59 17.28 8.28
N GLN A 11 13.71 17.04 6.97
CA GLN A 11 13.18 15.81 6.37
C GLN A 11 13.80 14.55 6.95
N ALA A 12 15.08 14.58 7.34
CA ALA A 12 15.77 13.42 7.90
C ALA A 12 15.20 13.07 9.29
N THR A 13 15.01 14.08 10.14
CA THR A 13 14.44 13.97 11.48
C THR A 13 13.00 13.47 11.43
N LEU A 14 12.19 14.02 10.53
CA LEU A 14 10.80 13.57 10.32
C LEU A 14 10.76 12.12 9.82
N ARG A 15 11.59 11.74 8.84
CA ARG A 15 11.68 10.35 8.35
C ARG A 15 12.09 9.38 9.44
N GLN A 16 13.05 9.77 10.27
CA GLN A 16 13.46 8.96 11.41
C GLN A 16 12.32 8.78 12.41
N ALA A 17 11.65 9.87 12.79
CA ALA A 17 10.52 9.84 13.72
C ALA A 17 9.35 8.99 13.19
N TYR A 18 8.92 9.22 11.95
CA TYR A 18 7.82 8.47 11.33
C TYR A 18 8.17 7.00 11.14
N GLY A 19 9.44 6.69 10.83
CA GLY A 19 9.90 5.31 10.71
C GLY A 19 9.84 4.50 12.01
N THR A 20 9.62 5.13 13.17
CA THR A 20 9.44 4.40 14.44
C THR A 20 8.10 3.68 14.53
N PHE A 21 7.07 4.20 13.85
CA PHE A 21 5.73 3.62 13.82
C PHE A 21 5.69 2.46 12.81
N PRO A 22 5.47 1.20 13.26
CA PRO A 22 5.40 0.07 12.34
C PRO A 22 4.14 0.14 11.49
N SER A 23 4.24 -0.37 10.26
CA SER A 23 3.12 -0.44 9.32
C SER A 23 3.13 -1.78 8.58
N GLY A 24 1.97 -2.21 8.08
CA GLY A 24 1.93 -3.22 7.03
C GLY A 24 2.37 -2.62 5.69
N VAL A 25 2.51 -3.46 4.67
CA VAL A 25 2.73 -3.01 3.30
C VAL A 25 1.64 -3.57 2.41
N VAL A 26 1.06 -2.71 1.58
CA VAL A 26 0.08 -3.10 0.57
C VAL A 26 0.65 -2.93 -0.83
N ALA A 27 0.32 -3.84 -1.72
CA ALA A 27 0.40 -3.61 -3.15
C ALA A 27 -0.93 -3.00 -3.62
N ILE A 28 -0.86 -1.97 -4.46
CA ILE A 28 -2.01 -1.36 -5.11
C ILE A 28 -1.82 -1.58 -6.60
N ALA A 29 -2.75 -2.26 -7.27
CA ALA A 29 -2.58 -2.64 -8.66
C ALA A 29 -3.90 -2.72 -9.44
N ALA A 30 -3.82 -2.39 -10.72
CA ALA A 30 -4.92 -2.47 -11.67
C ALA A 30 -4.39 -2.70 -13.08
N ARG A 31 -5.25 -3.22 -13.96
CA ARG A 31 -5.00 -3.34 -15.39
C ARG A 31 -5.46 -2.05 -16.07
N ILE A 32 -4.51 -1.34 -16.68
CA ILE A 32 -4.75 -0.08 -17.40
C ILE A 32 -4.30 -0.29 -18.84
N ASP A 33 -5.20 -0.12 -19.81
CA ASP A 33 -4.92 -0.34 -21.24
C ASP A 33 -4.23 -1.70 -21.50
N ASP A 34 -4.78 -2.78 -20.90
CA ASP A 34 -4.26 -4.15 -20.91
C ASP A 34 -2.89 -4.37 -20.22
N VAL A 35 -2.31 -3.34 -19.61
CA VAL A 35 -1.01 -3.41 -18.93
C VAL A 35 -1.20 -3.41 -17.40
N PRO A 36 -0.55 -4.34 -16.67
CA PRO A 36 -0.47 -4.29 -15.22
C PRO A 36 0.25 -3.03 -14.74
N VAL A 37 -0.43 -2.23 -13.92
CA VAL A 37 0.12 -1.05 -13.25
C VAL A 37 0.00 -1.27 -11.76
N GLY A 38 1.09 -1.03 -11.01
CA GLY A 38 1.06 -1.21 -9.57
C GLY A 38 2.13 -0.41 -8.83
N LEU A 39 1.90 -0.20 -7.54
CA LEU A 39 2.85 0.42 -6.61
C LEU A 39 2.70 -0.21 -5.22
N ALA A 40 3.73 -0.08 -4.39
CA ALA A 40 3.65 -0.44 -2.97
C ALA A 40 3.42 0.80 -2.11
N ALA A 41 2.63 0.66 -1.04
CA ALA A 41 2.41 1.69 -0.04
C ALA A 41 2.46 1.12 1.37
N SER A 42 3.08 1.84 2.30
CA SER A 42 3.07 1.56 3.74
C SER A 42 2.22 2.55 4.54
N SER A 43 1.53 3.45 3.84
CA SER A 43 0.62 4.48 4.39
C SER A 43 -0.83 4.01 4.48
N PHE A 44 -1.08 2.71 4.27
CA PHE A 44 -2.41 2.11 4.32
C PHE A 44 -3.02 2.24 5.71
N VAL A 45 -4.29 2.63 5.77
CA VAL A 45 -5.07 2.72 7.00
C VAL A 45 -6.54 2.40 6.74
N SER A 46 -7.19 1.73 7.69
CA SER A 46 -8.65 1.58 7.72
C SER A 46 -9.30 2.88 8.19
N VAL A 47 -10.35 3.33 7.50
CA VAL A 47 -10.97 4.64 7.75
C VAL A 47 -12.38 4.51 8.32
N SER A 48 -13.21 3.66 7.72
CA SER A 48 -14.62 3.52 8.10
C SER A 48 -15.12 2.11 7.86
N LEU A 49 -16.09 1.68 8.69
CA LEU A 49 -16.82 0.42 8.50
C LEU A 49 -18.11 0.62 7.70
N ASP A 50 -18.79 1.76 7.87
CA ASP A 50 -20.02 2.09 7.15
C ASP A 50 -20.04 3.58 6.73
N PRO A 51 -19.83 3.90 5.44
CA PRO A 51 -19.46 2.97 4.37
C PRO A 51 -18.05 2.37 4.58
N PRO A 52 -17.73 1.22 3.97
CA PRO A 52 -16.41 0.59 4.13
C PRO A 52 -15.34 1.36 3.35
N LEU A 53 -14.42 2.00 4.07
CA LEU A 53 -13.39 2.89 3.50
C LEU A 53 -12.00 2.58 4.04
N VAL A 54 -11.01 2.69 3.15
CA VAL A 54 -9.57 2.66 3.47
C VAL A 54 -8.89 3.87 2.83
N ALA A 55 -7.69 4.21 3.28
CA ALA A 55 -6.91 5.28 2.67
C ALA A 55 -5.44 4.90 2.50
N VAL A 56 -4.81 5.55 1.53
CA VAL A 56 -3.36 5.52 1.29
C VAL A 56 -2.88 6.94 0.97
N CYS A 57 -1.68 7.29 1.45
CA CYS A 57 -1.04 8.56 1.10
C CYS A 57 -0.13 8.35 -0.10
N ILE A 58 -0.35 9.10 -1.17
CA ILE A 58 0.39 9.02 -2.42
C ILE A 58 1.16 10.31 -2.66
N GLN A 59 2.46 10.20 -2.95
CA GLN A 59 3.28 11.37 -3.21
C GLN A 59 2.85 12.07 -4.50
N ASN A 60 2.77 13.41 -4.48
CA ASN A 60 2.35 14.20 -5.65
C ASN A 60 3.28 14.04 -6.86
N THR A 61 4.51 13.58 -6.64
CA THR A 61 5.51 13.30 -7.69
C THR A 61 5.42 11.87 -8.23
N SER A 62 4.44 11.06 -7.80
CA SER A 62 4.23 9.71 -8.31
C SER A 62 3.93 9.74 -9.80
N THR A 63 4.73 9.04 -10.60
CA THR A 63 4.46 8.83 -12.03
C THR A 63 3.53 7.65 -12.30
N THR A 64 3.19 6.88 -11.26
CA THR A 64 2.33 5.69 -11.36
C THR A 64 0.89 6.02 -11.01
N TRP A 65 0.66 6.83 -9.97
CA TRP A 65 -0.69 7.15 -9.49
C TRP A 65 -1.60 7.77 -10.56
N PRO A 66 -1.15 8.74 -11.38
CA PRO A 66 -2.00 9.33 -12.41
C PRO A 66 -2.54 8.34 -13.44
N LYS A 67 -1.95 7.13 -13.55
CA LYS A 67 -2.44 6.08 -14.43
C LYS A 67 -3.71 5.39 -13.90
N PHE A 68 -3.97 5.49 -12.59
CA PHE A 68 -5.17 4.92 -11.97
C PHE A 68 -6.40 5.81 -12.07
N THR A 69 -6.27 7.08 -12.47
CA THR A 69 -7.39 8.04 -12.53
C THR A 69 -8.55 7.60 -13.43
N GLY A 70 -8.30 6.70 -14.39
CA GLY A 70 -9.33 6.10 -15.25
C GLY A 70 -9.66 4.63 -14.94
N ALA A 71 -9.06 4.04 -13.89
CA ALA A 71 -9.30 2.65 -13.53
C ALA A 71 -10.74 2.48 -13.02
N ALA A 72 -11.45 1.48 -13.52
CA ALA A 72 -12.76 1.15 -12.99
C ALA A 72 -12.63 0.59 -11.56
N HIS A 73 -11.75 -0.38 -11.38
CA HIS A 73 -11.48 -1.02 -10.09
C HIS A 73 -9.97 -1.12 -9.84
N ILE A 74 -9.60 -1.01 -8.56
CA ILE A 74 -8.22 -1.05 -8.08
C ILE A 74 -8.12 -2.13 -7.00
N GLY A 75 -7.22 -3.08 -7.21
CA GLY A 75 -6.94 -4.11 -6.23
C GLY A 75 -5.93 -3.63 -5.20
N ILE A 76 -6.20 -3.91 -3.92
CA ILE A 76 -5.25 -3.76 -2.83
C ILE A 76 -4.95 -5.13 -2.26
N SER A 77 -3.69 -5.53 -2.21
CA SER A 77 -3.23 -6.76 -1.56
C SER A 77 -2.39 -6.44 -0.34
N VAL A 78 -2.82 -6.88 0.85
CA VAL A 78 -2.04 -6.78 2.09
C VAL A 78 -0.93 -7.83 2.06
N LEU A 79 0.31 -7.40 1.85
CA LEU A 79 1.40 -8.32 1.52
C LEU A 79 1.79 -9.21 2.71
N GLY A 80 1.85 -10.52 2.46
CA GLY A 80 2.40 -11.51 3.40
C GLY A 80 3.91 -11.40 3.62
N GLU A 81 4.42 -12.06 4.67
CA GLU A 81 5.83 -12.03 5.06
C GLU A 81 6.83 -12.57 4.01
N ALA A 82 6.35 -13.40 3.07
CA ALA A 82 7.16 -13.94 1.97
C ALA A 82 7.41 -12.91 0.84
N HIS A 83 6.81 -11.72 0.93
CA HIS A 83 6.82 -10.71 -0.12
C HIS A 83 7.86 -9.59 0.06
N ASP A 84 8.93 -9.81 0.81
CA ASP A 84 9.96 -8.79 1.00
C ASP A 84 10.62 -8.35 -0.31
N VAL A 85 10.89 -9.29 -1.22
CA VAL A 85 11.39 -9.01 -2.58
C VAL A 85 10.31 -8.32 -3.42
N ALA A 86 9.07 -8.82 -3.37
CA ALA A 86 7.94 -8.27 -4.11
C ALA A 86 7.66 -6.80 -3.74
N ALA A 87 7.64 -6.49 -2.44
CA ALA A 87 7.44 -5.15 -1.92
C ALA A 87 8.53 -4.18 -2.41
N ARG A 88 9.78 -4.64 -2.53
CA ARG A 88 10.88 -3.84 -3.12
C ARG A 88 10.68 -3.61 -4.60
N SER A 89 10.32 -4.65 -5.36
CA SER A 89 10.08 -4.55 -6.81
C SER A 89 8.91 -3.60 -7.12
N LEU A 90 7.81 -3.71 -6.38
CA LEU A 90 6.64 -2.83 -6.52
C LEU A 90 6.95 -1.36 -6.16
N ALA A 91 7.91 -1.12 -5.25
CA ALA A 91 8.39 0.21 -4.90
C ALA A 91 9.45 0.76 -5.89
N ALA A 92 9.97 -0.06 -6.81
CA ALA A 92 11.03 0.35 -7.72
C ALA A 92 10.53 1.37 -8.76
N LYS A 93 11.38 2.36 -9.10
CA LYS A 93 11.05 3.40 -10.09
C LYS A 93 11.07 2.89 -11.53
N THR A 94 11.80 1.81 -11.79
CA THR A 94 12.02 1.23 -13.12
C THR A 94 12.01 -0.30 -13.04
N GLY A 95 11.83 -0.95 -14.19
CA GLY A 95 11.77 -2.41 -14.29
C GLY A 95 10.36 -2.97 -14.26
N ASP A 96 10.26 -4.28 -14.46
CA ASP A 96 9.00 -5.01 -14.34
C ASP A 96 8.68 -5.23 -12.85
N ARG A 97 7.71 -4.48 -12.35
CA ARG A 97 7.30 -4.48 -10.93
C ARG A 97 6.61 -5.77 -10.51
N PHE A 98 6.10 -6.55 -11.47
CA PHE A 98 5.38 -7.79 -11.23
C PHE A 98 6.23 -9.03 -11.54
N ALA A 99 7.49 -8.85 -11.93
CA ALA A 99 8.38 -9.97 -12.23
C ALA A 99 8.49 -10.93 -11.03
N GLY A 100 8.15 -12.20 -11.27
CA GLY A 100 8.17 -13.26 -10.25
C GLY A 100 6.96 -13.27 -9.32
N LEU A 101 5.94 -12.44 -9.55
CA LEU A 101 4.68 -12.49 -8.81
C LEU A 101 3.62 -13.24 -9.61
N THR A 102 2.87 -14.09 -8.92
CA THR A 102 1.61 -14.60 -9.43
C THR A 102 0.55 -13.54 -9.14
N ILE A 103 -0.17 -13.13 -10.19
CA ILE A 103 -1.22 -12.13 -10.08
C ILE A 103 -2.56 -12.68 -10.54
N GLU A 104 -3.61 -12.23 -9.88
CA GLU A 104 -5.00 -12.43 -10.32
C GLU A 104 -5.56 -11.10 -10.80
N THR A 105 -6.40 -11.10 -11.84
CA THR A 105 -7.05 -9.89 -12.35
C THR A 105 -8.56 -10.13 -12.43
N THR A 106 -9.35 -9.23 -11.84
CA THR A 106 -10.81 -9.26 -11.99
C THR A 106 -11.24 -8.79 -13.39
N PRO A 107 -12.46 -9.11 -13.86
CA PRO A 107 -12.99 -8.56 -15.11
C PRO A 107 -12.99 -7.03 -15.17
N GLU A 108 -13.17 -6.36 -14.02
CA GLU A 108 -13.19 -4.91 -13.87
C GLU A 108 -11.78 -4.29 -13.80
N GLY A 109 -10.75 -5.13 -13.75
CA GLY A 109 -9.35 -4.72 -13.86
C GLY A 109 -8.61 -4.58 -12.54
N ALA A 110 -9.21 -4.86 -11.38
CA ALA A 110 -8.45 -4.94 -10.13
C ALA A 110 -7.41 -6.06 -10.22
N ILE A 111 -6.18 -5.79 -9.78
CA ILE A 111 -5.10 -6.80 -9.75
C ILE A 111 -4.76 -7.14 -8.30
N PHE A 112 -4.66 -8.43 -8.01
CA PHE A 112 -4.26 -8.95 -6.71
C PHE A 112 -2.98 -9.77 -6.80
N ILE A 113 -2.21 -9.79 -5.71
CA ILE A 113 -0.98 -10.57 -5.56
C ILE A 113 -1.29 -11.82 -4.75
N ASP A 114 -0.98 -13.00 -5.31
CA ASP A 114 -1.10 -14.28 -4.61
C ASP A 114 -0.25 -14.32 -3.33
N GLY A 115 -0.70 -15.10 -2.33
CA GLY A 115 -0.02 -15.19 -1.02
C GLY A 115 -0.13 -13.95 -0.14
N ALA A 116 -0.97 -12.97 -0.50
CA ALA A 116 -1.29 -11.83 0.36
C ALA A 116 -2.25 -12.25 1.49
N SER A 117 -2.23 -11.56 2.63
CA SER A 117 -3.12 -11.89 3.77
C SER A 117 -4.56 -11.44 3.57
N ALA A 118 -4.78 -10.47 2.69
CA ALA A 118 -6.11 -10.03 2.28
C ALA A 118 -6.06 -9.34 0.91
N TRP A 119 -7.17 -9.41 0.19
CA TRP A 119 -7.44 -8.70 -1.05
C TRP A 119 -8.65 -7.78 -0.86
N LEU A 120 -8.54 -6.54 -1.32
CA LEU A 120 -9.63 -5.55 -1.30
C LEU A 120 -9.83 -5.03 -2.72
N ASP A 121 -10.98 -5.29 -3.31
CA ASP A 121 -11.44 -4.61 -4.53
C ASP A 121 -11.94 -3.22 -4.13
N THR A 122 -11.40 -2.18 -4.75
CA THR A 122 -11.72 -0.79 -4.40
C THR A 122 -11.97 0.12 -5.59
N THR A 123 -12.71 1.20 -5.33
CA THR A 123 -12.89 2.35 -6.24
C THR A 123 -12.41 3.64 -5.56
N ILE A 124 -11.99 4.63 -6.34
CA ILE A 124 -11.59 5.95 -5.81
C ILE A 124 -12.84 6.70 -5.34
N GLU A 125 -12.92 6.95 -4.03
CA GLU A 125 -13.99 7.75 -3.42
C GLU A 125 -13.62 9.24 -3.47
N GLN A 126 -12.39 9.58 -3.08
CA GLN A 126 -11.94 10.97 -2.98
C GLN A 126 -10.41 11.07 -2.96
N GLU A 127 -9.87 12.15 -3.52
CA GLU A 127 -8.48 12.56 -3.30
C GLU A 127 -8.43 13.88 -2.52
N ILE A 128 -7.68 13.91 -1.42
CA ILE A 128 -7.60 15.05 -0.50
C ILE A 128 -6.15 15.57 -0.49
N PRO A 129 -5.90 16.84 -0.89
CA PRO A 129 -4.57 17.43 -0.82
C PRO A 129 -4.03 17.44 0.62
N ALA A 130 -2.80 16.96 0.81
CA ALA A 130 -2.16 16.82 2.12
C ALA A 130 -0.65 17.11 2.04
N GLY A 131 -0.29 18.36 1.74
CA GLY A 131 1.10 18.79 1.61
C GLY A 131 1.75 18.24 0.33
N ASP A 132 2.86 17.51 0.47
CA ASP A 132 3.57 16.88 -0.64
C ASP A 132 2.97 15.51 -1.07
N HIS A 133 1.87 15.11 -0.45
CA HIS A 133 1.07 13.94 -0.77
C HIS A 133 -0.40 14.32 -0.98
N ALA A 134 -1.15 13.40 -1.58
CA ALA A 134 -2.60 13.34 -1.51
C ALA A 134 -3.01 12.13 -0.66
N ILE A 135 -4.01 12.30 0.20
CA ILE A 135 -4.71 11.18 0.84
C ILE A 135 -5.75 10.70 -0.16
N VAL A 136 -5.59 9.47 -0.63
CA VAL A 136 -6.56 8.81 -1.49
C VAL A 136 -7.45 7.96 -0.62
N LEU A 137 -8.73 8.32 -0.59
CA LEU A 137 -9.79 7.56 0.04
C LEU A 137 -10.39 6.59 -0.98
N LEU A 138 -10.45 5.31 -0.60
CA LEU A 138 -10.89 4.21 -1.45
C LEU A 138 -12.07 3.52 -0.78
N ARG A 139 -13.14 3.30 -1.56
CA ARG A 139 -14.32 2.54 -1.13
C ARG A 139 -14.10 1.07 -1.46
N ILE A 140 -14.34 0.21 -0.48
CA ILE A 140 -14.27 -1.25 -0.68
C ILE A 140 -15.56 -1.73 -1.35
N ASN A 141 -15.42 -2.42 -2.47
CA ASN A 141 -16.52 -3.05 -3.21
C ASN A 141 -16.68 -4.52 -2.84
N ALA A 142 -15.55 -5.22 -2.64
CA ALA A 142 -15.48 -6.62 -2.21
C ALA A 142 -14.15 -6.87 -1.49
N LEU A 143 -14.07 -7.93 -0.69
CA LEU A 143 -12.82 -8.35 -0.06
C LEU A 143 -12.75 -9.86 0.14
N GLU A 144 -11.52 -10.36 0.22
CA GLU A 144 -11.19 -11.71 0.64
C GLU A 144 -10.08 -11.67 1.70
N VAL A 145 -10.17 -12.55 2.71
CA VAL A 145 -9.17 -12.67 3.78
C VAL A 145 -8.58 -14.08 3.73
N HIS A 146 -7.26 -14.16 3.69
CA HIS A 146 -6.53 -15.42 3.63
C HIS A 146 -5.95 -15.75 5.01
N SER A 147 -6.61 -16.65 5.73
CA SER A 147 -6.14 -17.13 7.03
C SER A 147 -4.79 -17.86 6.90
N GLY A 148 -3.88 -17.65 7.85
CA GLY A 148 -2.59 -18.34 7.90
C GLY A 148 -1.46 -17.67 7.12
N VAL A 149 -1.70 -16.46 6.58
CA VAL A 149 -0.66 -15.62 6.00
C VAL A 149 -0.37 -14.45 6.94
N ASP A 150 0.78 -14.49 7.60
CA ASP A 150 1.22 -13.37 8.43
C ASP A 150 1.65 -12.19 7.53
N PRO A 151 1.19 -10.95 7.81
CA PRO A 151 1.55 -9.79 7.01
C PRO A 151 3.01 -9.37 7.22
N ILE A 152 3.62 -8.81 6.18
CA ILE A 152 4.94 -8.17 6.30
C ILE A 152 4.83 -6.87 7.10
N VAL A 153 5.79 -6.63 7.99
CA VAL A 153 5.88 -5.37 8.75
C VAL A 153 7.02 -4.53 8.20
N PHE A 154 6.79 -3.23 8.05
CA PHE A 154 7.79 -2.24 7.69
C PHE A 154 7.99 -1.24 8.83
N GLN A 155 9.23 -1.12 9.29
CA GLN A 155 9.61 -0.20 10.36
C GLN A 155 11.08 0.22 10.19
N GLY A 156 11.38 1.51 10.30
CA GLY A 156 12.73 2.05 10.25
C GLY A 156 13.46 1.71 8.94
N SER A 157 12.75 1.76 7.82
CA SER A 157 13.24 1.40 6.49
C SER A 157 13.65 -0.08 6.33
N LYS A 158 13.14 -0.96 7.19
CA LYS A 158 13.42 -2.40 7.18
C LYS A 158 12.14 -3.21 7.24
N PHE A 159 12.15 -4.35 6.54
CA PHE A 159 11.12 -5.36 6.70
C PHE A 159 11.37 -6.18 7.97
N ARG A 160 10.29 -6.56 8.64
CA ARG A 160 10.25 -7.33 9.87
C ARG A 160 9.13 -8.35 9.80
N LYS A 161 9.24 -9.38 10.62
CA LYS A 161 8.24 -10.44 10.79
C LYS A 161 7.59 -10.31 12.17
N LEU A 162 6.31 -10.63 12.26
CA LEU A 162 5.62 -10.81 13.54
C LEU A 162 6.05 -12.15 14.15
N VAL A 163 6.17 -12.19 15.47
CA VAL A 163 6.38 -13.45 16.20
C VAL A 163 5.07 -13.75 16.90
N VAL A 164 4.51 -14.95 16.66
CA VAL A 164 3.33 -15.43 17.38
C VAL A 164 3.80 -15.94 18.75
N GLU A 165 3.42 -15.24 19.82
CA GLU A 165 3.58 -15.77 21.17
C GLU A 165 2.37 -16.66 21.49
N HIS A 166 2.63 -17.93 21.80
CA HIS A 166 1.62 -18.83 22.36
C HIS A 166 1.57 -18.60 23.86
N HIS A 167 0.47 -18.00 24.33
CA HIS A 167 0.11 -17.97 25.76
C HIS A 167 -0.63 -19.24 26.17
#